data_AF-A0A8H3LFA9-F1
#
_entry.id   AF-A0A8H3LFA9-F1
#
_cell.length_a   1.000
_cell.length_b   1.000
_cell.length_c   1.000
_cell.angle_alpha   90.00
_cell.angle_beta   90.00
_cell.angle_gamma   90.00
#
_symmetry.space_group_name_H-M   'P 1'
#
loop_
_entity.id
_entity.type
_entity.pdbx_description
1 polymer ?
#
loop_
_entity_poly.entity_id
_entity_poly.type
_entity_poly.pdbx_seq_one_letter_code
_entity_poly.pdbx_strand_id
1 'polypeptide(L)'
;MADFISEFPALEDFPISSNTNANLESDFLAREQALLGADAALFSNSNHTITTISDYSAFHSEFPPVEVESQALYSNSNGKVPHSLSSDNNIHDTEEEEPEIIRQWKERQREIIAQRDEASETKKRETLSIARDAIDKFYEEYNEKKARTHEQNKQDEETFLRERDDLTSGTSWERICKQVDLSTAQSKSTNKHVKDVSRFKELLLSLKKDEKAPGAGGY
;
A
#
# COMPACT_ATOMS: atom_id res chain seq x y z
N MET A 1 16.35 25.43 0.65
CA MET A 1 15.84 24.17 0.03
C MET A 1 16.91 23.06 0.07
N ALA A 2 17.72 22.97 1.14
CA ALA A 2 18.71 21.89 1.31
C ALA A 2 18.39 20.99 2.52
N ASP A 3 17.46 21.40 3.39
CA ASP A 3 17.25 20.75 4.70
C ASP A 3 16.18 19.64 4.72
N PHE A 4 15.55 19.33 3.58
CA PHE A 4 14.53 18.25 3.52
C PHE A 4 15.15 16.87 3.22
N ILE A 5 16.39 16.83 2.72
CA ILE A 5 17.04 15.58 2.28
C ILE A 5 17.75 14.88 3.46
N SER A 6 18.01 15.58 4.57
CA SER A 6 18.66 15.02 5.77
C SER A 6 17.71 14.31 6.75
N GLU A 7 16.39 14.47 6.59
CA GLU A 7 15.36 13.81 7.41
C GLU A 7 15.11 12.35 6.98
N PHE A 8 15.53 11.99 5.75
CA PHE A 8 15.39 10.62 5.24
C PHE A 8 16.72 9.89 5.32
N PRO A 9 16.73 8.62 5.78
CA PRO A 9 17.94 7.80 5.74
C PRO A 9 18.44 7.69 4.30
N ALA A 10 19.75 7.85 4.10
CA ALA A 10 20.38 7.75 2.79
C ALA A 10 20.07 6.37 2.16
N LEU A 11 19.60 6.41 0.91
CA LEU A 11 19.32 5.23 0.08
C LEU A 11 20.63 4.57 -0.37
N GLU A 12 21.39 3.99 0.55
CA GLU A 12 22.61 3.24 0.23
C GLU A 12 22.41 1.72 0.08
N ASP A 13 21.18 1.21 0.16
CA ASP A 13 20.92 -0.24 0.09
C ASP A 13 19.88 -0.65 -0.96
N PHE A 14 19.87 0.05 -2.10
CA PHE A 14 19.30 -0.52 -3.32
C PHE A 14 20.43 -1.09 -4.17
N PRO A 15 20.43 -2.40 -4.49
CA PRO A 15 21.40 -2.95 -5.42
C PRO A 15 21.10 -2.40 -6.81
N ILE A 16 21.74 -1.28 -7.16
CA ILE A 16 21.84 -0.81 -8.54
C ILE A 16 22.80 -1.77 -9.25
N SER A 17 22.27 -2.92 -9.65
CA SER A 17 22.98 -3.79 -10.57
C SER A 17 22.91 -3.18 -11.97
N SER A 18 24.02 -2.58 -12.36
CA SER A 18 24.34 -2.18 -13.71
C SER A 18 24.30 -3.37 -14.67
N ASN A 19 23.19 -3.59 -15.39
CA ASN A 19 23.16 -3.90 -16.83
C ASN A 19 21.79 -4.41 -17.35
N THR A 20 21.53 -4.00 -18.59
CA THR A 20 20.61 -4.50 -19.63
C THR A 20 19.09 -4.27 -19.48
N ASN A 21 18.59 -3.45 -20.42
CA ASN A 21 17.21 -3.09 -20.75
C ASN A 21 16.22 -4.26 -21.02
N ALA A 22 16.54 -5.50 -20.64
CA ALA A 22 15.66 -6.65 -20.79
C ALA A 22 14.93 -7.02 -19.49
N ASN A 23 15.42 -6.58 -18.32
CA ASN A 23 14.89 -7.02 -17.02
C ASN A 23 13.92 -6.03 -16.36
N LEU A 24 13.84 -4.78 -16.82
CA LEU A 24 12.96 -3.77 -16.21
C LEU A 24 11.48 -4.03 -16.49
N GLU A 25 11.13 -4.51 -17.69
CA GLU A 25 9.74 -4.85 -18.01
C GLU A 25 9.28 -6.11 -17.28
N SER A 26 10.14 -7.15 -17.18
CA SER A 26 9.81 -8.35 -16.43
C SER A 26 9.65 -8.07 -14.94
N ASP A 27 10.45 -7.17 -14.38
CA ASP A 27 10.36 -6.77 -12.98
C ASP A 27 9.13 -5.90 -12.71
N PHE A 28 8.76 -5.03 -13.65
CA PHE A 28 7.49 -4.28 -13.59
C PHE A 28 6.27 -5.20 -13.67
N LEU A 29 6.23 -6.15 -14.63
CA LEU A 29 5.13 -7.11 -14.75
C LEU A 29 5.02 -8.04 -13.54
N ALA A 30 6.15 -8.53 -13.01
CA ALA A 30 6.16 -9.37 -11.82
C ALA A 30 5.63 -8.61 -10.59
N ARG A 31 5.96 -7.33 -10.48
CA ARG A 31 5.47 -6.46 -9.40
C ARG A 31 3.96 -6.18 -9.54
N GLU A 32 3.48 -5.88 -10.74
CA GLU A 32 2.06 -5.70 -11.04
C GLU A 32 1.27 -7.00 -10.76
N GLN A 33 1.80 -8.15 -11.18
CA GLN A 33 1.18 -9.45 -10.96
C GLN A 33 1.12 -9.84 -9.47
N ALA A 34 2.12 -9.48 -8.67
CA ALA A 34 2.08 -9.71 -7.23
C ALA A 34 1.04 -8.82 -6.51
N LEU A 35 0.78 -7.62 -7.06
CA LEU A 35 -0.15 -6.64 -6.47
C LEU A 35 -1.61 -6.90 -6.89
N LEU A 36 -1.85 -7.21 -8.16
CA LEU A 36 -3.19 -7.42 -8.75
C LEU A 36 -3.59 -8.89 -8.90
N GLY A 37 -2.66 -9.83 -8.75
CA GLY A 37 -2.94 -11.26 -8.86
C GLY A 37 -3.36 -11.67 -10.28
N ALA A 38 -4.51 -12.36 -10.39
CA ALA A 38 -5.03 -12.85 -11.68
C ALA A 38 -5.42 -11.74 -12.65
N ASP A 39 -5.72 -10.53 -12.15
CA ASP A 39 -6.17 -9.39 -12.96
C ASP A 39 -5.04 -8.74 -13.76
N ALA A 40 -3.77 -8.95 -13.38
CA ALA A 40 -2.62 -8.43 -14.11
C ALA A 40 -2.51 -8.99 -15.55
N ALA A 41 -3.15 -10.12 -15.84
CA ALA A 41 -3.18 -10.72 -17.18
C ALA A 41 -3.98 -9.90 -18.21
N LEU A 42 -4.80 -8.92 -17.77
CA LEU A 42 -5.48 -7.99 -18.67
C LEU A 42 -4.48 -7.18 -19.49
N PHE A 43 -3.45 -6.61 -18.85
CA PHE A 43 -2.49 -5.69 -19.48
C PHE A 43 -1.52 -6.36 -20.47
N SER A 44 -1.34 -7.68 -20.41
CA SER A 44 -0.44 -8.41 -21.33
C SER A 44 -1.01 -8.59 -22.73
N ASN A 45 -2.31 -8.31 -22.94
CA ASN A 45 -2.94 -8.44 -24.25
C ASN A 45 -2.96 -7.07 -24.96
N SER A 46 -2.17 -6.91 -26.02
CA SER A 46 -2.21 -5.72 -26.89
C SER A 46 -3.55 -5.51 -27.62
N ASN A 47 -4.55 -6.37 -27.39
CA ASN A 47 -5.93 -6.21 -27.83
C ASN A 47 -6.84 -5.79 -26.67
N HIS A 48 -6.45 -4.74 -25.94
CA HIS A 48 -7.44 -3.99 -25.18
C HIS A 48 -8.33 -3.23 -26.16
N THR A 49 -9.52 -3.77 -26.42
CA THR A 49 -10.68 -2.90 -26.58
C THR A 49 -10.74 -2.06 -25.32
N ILE A 50 -10.18 -0.85 -25.40
CA ILE A 50 -10.61 0.29 -24.59
C ILE A 50 -12.13 0.13 -24.52
N THR A 51 -12.72 0.20 -23.32
CA THR A 51 -14.15 0.47 -23.19
C THR A 51 -14.38 1.87 -23.75
N THR A 52 -14.24 2.00 -25.06
CA THR A 52 -14.80 3.06 -25.86
C THR A 52 -16.26 2.92 -25.56
N ILE A 53 -16.77 3.86 -24.80
CA ILE A 53 -18.14 4.36 -24.84
C ILE A 53 -18.64 4.10 -26.27
N SER A 54 -19.27 2.95 -26.49
CA SER A 54 -19.53 2.41 -27.83
C SER A 54 -20.81 3.04 -28.39
N ASP A 55 -21.08 4.28 -27.97
CA ASP A 55 -22.20 5.07 -28.43
C ASP A 55 -21.73 6.42 -28.95
N TYR A 56 -20.68 6.37 -29.77
CA TYR A 56 -20.33 7.47 -30.67
C TYR A 56 -21.37 7.62 -31.80
N SER A 57 -22.24 6.61 -31.98
CA SER A 57 -23.41 6.63 -32.86
C SER A 57 -24.51 7.59 -32.38
N ALA A 58 -24.73 7.70 -31.06
CA ALA A 58 -25.74 8.61 -30.51
C ALA A 58 -25.42 10.09 -30.81
N PHE A 59 -24.15 10.51 -30.74
CA PHE A 59 -23.76 11.91 -31.00
C PHE A 59 -23.92 12.32 -32.47
N HIS A 60 -23.76 11.39 -33.42
CA HIS A 60 -23.96 11.65 -34.85
C HIS A 60 -25.43 11.70 -35.27
N SER A 61 -26.34 11.28 -34.39
CA SER A 61 -27.78 11.22 -34.69
C SER A 61 -28.52 12.52 -34.38
N GLU A 62 -27.88 13.45 -33.66
CA GLU A 62 -28.50 14.65 -33.11
C GLU A 62 -28.17 15.94 -33.89
N PHE A 63 -27.34 15.84 -34.92
CA PHE A 63 -27.05 16.94 -35.84
C PHE A 63 -27.50 16.60 -37.26
N PRO A 64 -28.29 17.46 -37.94
CA PRO A 64 -28.65 17.24 -39.33
C PRO A 64 -27.38 17.21 -40.19
N PRO A 65 -27.24 16.25 -41.13
CA PRO A 65 -26.08 16.19 -42.00
C PRO A 65 -26.07 17.43 -42.90
N VAL A 66 -25.13 18.34 -42.64
CA VAL A 66 -24.79 19.40 -43.58
C VAL A 66 -23.88 18.79 -44.64
N GLU A 67 -24.32 18.76 -45.89
CA GLU A 67 -23.47 18.44 -47.03
C GLU A 67 -22.39 19.52 -47.16
N VAL A 68 -21.24 19.28 -46.52
CA VAL A 68 -20.02 20.06 -46.77
C VAL A 68 -19.17 19.25 -47.74
N GLU A 69 -19.12 19.72 -48.98
CA GLU A 69 -18.19 19.27 -50.01
C GLU A 69 -16.76 19.51 -49.49
N SER A 70 -16.16 18.48 -48.88
CA SER A 70 -14.88 18.55 -48.22
C SER A 70 -13.77 18.11 -49.17
N GLN A 71 -12.99 19.08 -49.66
CA GLN A 71 -11.60 18.79 -50.04
C GLN A 71 -10.86 18.38 -48.77
N ALA A 72 -10.27 17.19 -48.84
CA ALA A 72 -9.66 16.48 -47.73
C ALA A 72 -8.54 17.27 -47.06
N LEU A 73 -8.75 17.73 -45.83
CA LEU A 73 -7.68 18.04 -44.90
C LEU A 73 -8.22 17.88 -43.50
N TYR A 74 -8.08 16.71 -42.87
CA TYR A 74 -7.75 16.57 -41.44
C TYR A 74 -7.29 15.13 -41.20
N SER A 75 -5.98 14.93 -41.15
CA SER A 75 -5.38 13.73 -40.55
C SER A 75 -4.96 14.09 -39.14
N ASN A 76 -5.52 13.38 -38.16
CA ASN A 76 -5.13 13.48 -36.76
C ASN A 76 -4.12 12.36 -36.47
N SER A 77 -2.89 12.69 -36.07
CA SER A 77 -2.15 11.98 -35.01
C SER A 77 -0.74 12.53 -34.83
N ASN A 78 -0.44 12.86 -33.58
CA ASN A 78 0.85 12.82 -32.90
C ASN A 78 2.07 13.50 -33.52
N GLY A 79 2.39 14.68 -32.98
CA GLY A 79 3.73 14.94 -32.45
C GLY A 79 4.83 15.31 -33.46
N LYS A 80 4.65 16.40 -34.20
CA LYS A 80 5.72 17.34 -34.61
C LYS A 80 5.02 18.57 -35.19
N VAL A 81 5.14 19.71 -34.52
CA VAL A 81 4.79 20.99 -35.17
C VAL A 81 5.84 21.25 -36.26
N PRO A 82 5.47 21.42 -37.54
CA PRO A 82 6.42 21.90 -38.52
C PRO A 82 6.64 23.39 -38.24
N HIS A 83 7.83 23.73 -37.74
CA HIS A 83 8.32 25.10 -37.83
C HIS A 83 8.38 25.51 -39.31
N SER A 84 8.07 26.79 -39.54
CA SER A 84 8.17 27.55 -40.80
C SER A 84 6.91 27.51 -41.66
N LEU A 85 6.12 28.59 -41.59
CA LEU A 85 6.27 29.67 -42.56
C LEU A 85 6.17 31.01 -41.82
N SER A 86 7.28 31.74 -41.79
CA SER A 86 7.27 33.19 -41.60
C SER A 86 6.36 33.77 -42.69
N SER A 87 5.20 34.28 -42.31
CA SER A 87 4.57 35.36 -43.04
C SER A 87 4.70 36.59 -42.17
N ASP A 88 5.66 37.43 -42.57
CA ASP A 88 5.70 38.86 -42.27
C ASP A 88 4.35 39.48 -42.64
N ASN A 89 3.40 39.39 -41.73
CA ASN A 89 2.28 40.31 -41.71
C ASN A 89 2.66 41.38 -40.71
N ASN A 90 3.14 42.49 -41.26
CA ASN A 90 3.09 43.81 -40.65
C ASN A 90 1.62 44.10 -40.31
N ILE A 91 1.16 43.52 -39.20
CA ILE A 91 -0.09 43.88 -38.55
C ILE A 91 0.26 45.19 -37.87
N HIS A 92 -0.20 46.27 -38.50
CA HIS A 92 -0.30 47.58 -37.88
C HIS A 92 -0.92 47.35 -36.50
N ASP A 93 -0.13 47.55 -35.45
CA ASP A 93 -0.57 47.64 -34.06
C ASP A 93 -1.37 48.95 -33.95
N THR A 94 -2.53 48.98 -34.60
CA THR A 94 -3.56 49.94 -34.23
C THR A 94 -4.06 49.43 -32.90
N GLU A 95 -3.74 50.17 -31.84
CA GLU A 95 -4.36 50.09 -30.53
C GLU A 95 -5.87 50.39 -30.68
N GLU A 96 -6.60 49.58 -31.44
CA GLU A 96 -8.05 49.60 -31.48
C GLU A 96 -8.49 49.03 -30.14
N GLU A 97 -8.89 49.93 -29.24
CA GLU A 97 -9.49 49.61 -27.95
C GLU A 97 -10.44 48.44 -28.15
N GLU A 98 -10.08 47.28 -27.58
CA GLU A 98 -10.88 46.07 -27.72
C GLU A 98 -12.34 46.44 -27.40
N PRO A 99 -13.29 46.10 -28.28
CA PRO A 99 -14.67 46.54 -28.10
C PRO A 99 -15.14 46.09 -26.72
N GLU A 100 -15.77 47.00 -25.99
CA GLU A 100 -15.96 46.88 -24.54
C GLU A 100 -16.72 45.61 -24.12
N ILE A 101 -17.52 45.06 -25.02
CA ILE A 101 -18.22 43.78 -24.88
C ILE A 101 -17.24 42.59 -24.78
N ILE A 102 -16.19 42.58 -25.62
CA ILE A 102 -15.15 41.55 -25.61
C ILE A 102 -14.30 41.67 -24.34
N ARG A 103 -14.00 42.90 -23.91
CA ARG A 103 -13.30 43.16 -22.63
C ARG A 103 -14.09 42.57 -21.45
N GLN A 104 -15.38 42.87 -21.34
CA GLN A 104 -16.26 42.34 -20.29
C GLN A 104 -16.46 40.82 -20.38
N TRP A 105 -16.43 40.25 -21.58
CA TRP A 105 -16.50 38.80 -21.76
C TRP A 105 -15.22 38.10 -21.30
N LYS A 106 -14.03 38.61 -21.70
CA LYS A 106 -12.73 38.11 -21.24
C LYS A 106 -12.62 38.21 -19.73
N GLU A 107 -13.05 39.32 -19.14
CA GLU A 107 -13.04 39.50 -17.69
C GLU A 107 -13.91 38.48 -16.97
N ARG A 108 -15.17 38.27 -17.42
CA ARG A 108 -16.05 37.23 -16.87
C ARG A 108 -15.49 35.82 -17.04
N GLN A 109 -14.84 35.51 -18.16
CA GLN A 109 -14.21 34.20 -18.37
C GLN A 109 -12.99 34.00 -17.48
N ARG A 110 -12.12 35.01 -17.35
CA ARG A 110 -10.99 34.97 -16.42
C ARG A 110 -11.45 34.73 -14.99
N GLU A 111 -12.53 35.41 -14.57
CA GLU A 111 -13.11 35.23 -13.23
C GLU A 111 -13.63 33.80 -13.02
N ILE A 112 -14.37 33.24 -13.99
CA ILE A 112 -14.87 31.86 -13.91
C ILE A 112 -13.70 30.85 -13.86
N ILE A 113 -12.66 31.06 -14.67
CA ILE A 113 -11.47 30.21 -14.66
C ILE A 113 -10.76 30.33 -13.31
N ALA A 114 -10.57 31.54 -12.79
CA ALA A 114 -9.93 31.79 -11.51
C ALA A 114 -10.67 31.10 -10.36
N GLN A 115 -12.01 31.19 -10.32
CA GLN A 115 -12.82 30.50 -9.31
C GLN A 115 -12.71 28.98 -9.40
N ARG A 116 -12.69 28.43 -10.63
CA ARG A 116 -12.54 26.98 -10.83
C ARG A 116 -11.14 26.50 -10.43
N ASP A 117 -10.11 27.28 -10.75
CA ASP A 117 -8.73 26.96 -10.45
C ASP A 117 -8.48 27.08 -8.93
N GLU A 118 -9.03 28.10 -8.26
CA GLU A 118 -9.00 28.22 -6.79
C GLU A 118 -9.68 27.03 -6.11
N ALA A 119 -10.87 26.61 -6.57
CA ALA A 119 -11.56 25.42 -6.04
C ALA A 119 -10.76 24.13 -6.28
N SER A 120 -10.02 24.05 -7.39
CA SER A 120 -9.15 22.90 -7.70
C SER A 120 -7.92 22.89 -6.80
N GLU A 121 -7.34 24.05 -6.53
CA GLU A 121 -6.19 24.21 -5.63
C GLU A 121 -6.53 23.94 -4.17
N THR A 122 -7.68 24.39 -3.68
CA THR A 122 -8.13 24.11 -2.31
C THR A 122 -8.33 22.62 -2.10
N LYS A 123 -9.05 21.95 -3.01
CA LYS A 123 -9.25 20.49 -2.95
C LYS A 123 -7.93 19.72 -3.00
N LYS A 124 -6.98 20.15 -3.85
CA LYS A 124 -5.63 19.58 -3.90
C LYS A 124 -4.91 19.76 -2.56
N ARG A 125 -4.97 20.96 -1.97
CA ARG A 125 -4.33 21.25 -0.68
C ARG A 125 -4.92 20.45 0.47
N GLU A 126 -6.25 20.32 0.51
CA GLU A 126 -6.95 19.48 1.48
C GLU A 126 -6.54 18.02 1.34
N THR A 127 -6.48 17.51 0.10
CA THR A 127 -6.07 16.13 -0.18
C THR A 127 -4.63 15.88 0.28
N LEU A 128 -3.73 16.83 0.04
CA LEU A 128 -2.34 16.76 0.50
C LEU A 128 -2.24 16.83 2.03
N SER A 129 -3.06 17.66 2.70
CA SER A 129 -3.11 17.72 4.16
C SER A 129 -3.58 16.40 4.74
N ILE A 130 -4.71 15.87 4.24
CA ILE A 130 -5.27 14.59 4.69
C ILE A 130 -4.26 13.45 4.47
N ALA A 131 -3.57 13.44 3.34
CA ALA A 131 -2.56 12.42 3.06
C ALA A 131 -1.37 12.51 4.04
N ARG A 132 -0.93 13.73 4.39
CA ARG A 132 0.12 13.93 5.40
C ARG A 132 -0.33 13.47 6.78
N ASP A 133 -1.50 13.93 7.22
CA ASP A 133 -2.07 13.55 8.53
C ASP A 133 -2.28 12.03 8.62
N ALA A 134 -2.66 11.37 7.53
CA ALA A 134 -2.81 9.92 7.47
C ALA A 134 -1.46 9.18 7.60
N ILE A 135 -0.38 9.73 7.04
CA ILE A 135 0.97 9.18 7.19
C ILE A 135 1.42 9.30 8.63
N ASP A 136 1.27 10.49 9.24
CA ASP A 136 1.67 10.74 10.62
C ASP A 136 0.91 9.80 11.57
N LYS A 137 -0.41 9.72 11.41
CA LYS A 137 -1.27 8.81 12.18
C LYS A 137 -0.86 7.35 12.02
N PHE A 138 -0.50 6.90 10.83
CA PHE A 138 -0.04 5.52 10.60
C PHE A 138 1.22 5.22 11.41
N TYR A 139 2.19 6.13 11.41
CA TYR A 139 3.43 5.93 12.17
C TYR A 139 3.21 6.01 13.68
N GLU A 140 2.33 6.89 14.15
CA GLU A 140 1.91 6.91 15.56
C GLU A 140 1.29 5.58 15.98
N GLU A 141 0.28 5.09 15.24
CA GLU A 141 -0.39 3.81 15.51
C GLU A 141 0.57 2.61 15.41
N TYR A 142 1.48 2.62 14.42
CA TYR A 142 2.50 1.59 14.26
C TYR A 142 3.46 1.56 15.45
N ASN A 143 3.96 2.72 15.86
CA ASN A 143 4.87 2.84 16.98
C ASN A 143 4.20 2.46 18.29
N GLU A 144 2.95 2.87 18.50
CA GLU A 144 2.16 2.47 19.66
C GLU A 144 1.95 0.95 19.69
N LYS A 145 1.58 0.34 18.56
CA LYS A 145 1.42 -1.11 18.45
C LYS A 145 2.72 -1.85 18.74
N LYS A 146 3.84 -1.39 18.17
CA LYS A 146 5.17 -1.95 18.41
C LYS A 146 5.55 -1.85 19.88
N ALA A 147 5.36 -0.69 20.50
CA ALA A 147 5.63 -0.47 21.92
C ALA A 147 4.76 -1.36 22.80
N ARG A 148 3.46 -1.49 22.49
CA ARG A 148 2.53 -2.37 23.19
C ARG A 148 2.95 -3.84 23.09
N THR A 149 3.34 -4.32 21.92
CA THR A 149 3.85 -5.70 21.75
C THR A 149 5.14 -5.90 22.55
N HIS A 150 6.07 -4.94 22.53
CA HIS A 150 7.29 -5.05 23.31
C HIS A 150 7.00 -5.10 24.81
N GLU A 151 6.11 -4.24 25.30
CA GLU A 151 5.71 -4.20 26.70
C GLU A 151 4.99 -5.50 27.11
N GLN A 152 4.08 -6.00 26.26
CA GLN A 152 3.43 -7.29 26.49
C GLN A 152 4.44 -8.43 26.57
N ASN A 153 5.38 -8.51 25.62
CA ASN A 153 6.42 -9.55 25.62
C ASN A 153 7.28 -9.47 26.90
N LYS A 154 7.60 -8.25 27.36
CA LYS A 154 8.35 -8.05 28.60
C LYS A 154 7.55 -8.50 29.82
N GLN A 155 6.26 -8.20 29.87
CA GLN A 155 5.37 -8.65 30.96
C GLN A 155 5.17 -10.17 30.93
N ASP A 156 5.00 -10.76 29.74
CA ASP A 156 4.90 -12.21 29.55
C ASP A 156 6.20 -12.91 29.96
N GLU A 157 7.36 -12.32 29.63
CA GLU A 157 8.66 -12.83 30.08
C GLU A 157 8.81 -12.71 31.59
N GLU A 158 8.48 -11.56 32.19
CA GLU A 158 8.56 -11.37 33.65
C GLU A 158 7.64 -12.33 34.40
N THR A 159 6.40 -12.50 33.92
CA THR A 159 5.45 -13.45 34.50
C THR A 159 5.92 -14.89 34.34
N PHE A 160 6.43 -15.27 33.17
CA PHE A 160 7.00 -16.60 32.93
C PHE A 160 8.20 -16.87 33.84
N LEU A 161 9.12 -15.91 34.00
CA LEU A 161 10.26 -16.03 34.90
C LEU A 161 9.81 -16.12 36.35
N ARG A 162 8.84 -15.30 36.76
CA ARG A 162 8.27 -15.34 38.12
C ARG A 162 7.61 -16.69 38.42
N GLU A 163 6.82 -17.23 37.50
CA GLU A 163 6.19 -18.55 37.64
C GLU A 163 7.20 -19.70 37.63
N ARG A 164 8.31 -19.55 36.89
CA ARG A 164 9.42 -20.52 36.87
C ARG A 164 10.22 -20.48 38.18
N ASP A 165 10.49 -19.28 38.70
CA ASP A 165 11.30 -19.05 39.90
C ASP A 165 10.51 -19.15 41.20
N ASP A 166 9.17 -19.16 41.14
CA ASP A 166 8.33 -19.52 42.27
C ASP A 166 8.46 -21.01 42.62
N LEU A 167 9.56 -21.33 43.29
CA LEU A 167 9.86 -22.62 43.90
C LEU A 167 9.30 -22.72 45.32
N THR A 168 8.41 -21.80 45.73
CA THR A 168 7.86 -21.75 47.09
C THR A 168 6.50 -22.43 47.15
N SER A 169 5.76 -22.47 46.04
CA SER A 169 4.42 -23.03 45.96
C SER A 169 4.40 -24.43 45.30
N GLY A 170 3.55 -25.31 45.81
CA GLY A 170 3.28 -26.65 45.23
C GLY A 170 4.30 -27.75 45.55
N THR A 171 3.94 -28.99 45.16
CA THR A 171 4.77 -30.18 45.32
C THR A 171 5.91 -30.23 44.29
N SER A 172 7.00 -30.95 44.58
CA SER A 172 8.10 -31.11 43.61
C SER A 172 7.62 -31.69 42.28
N TRP A 173 6.63 -32.58 42.30
CA TRP A 173 6.03 -33.19 41.11
C TRP A 173 5.18 -32.21 40.30
N GLU A 174 4.51 -31.26 40.94
CA GLU A 174 3.79 -30.21 40.24
C GLU A 174 4.74 -29.28 39.46
N ARG A 175 5.90 -28.95 40.04
CA ARG A 175 6.94 -28.15 39.37
C ARG A 175 7.53 -28.88 38.17
N ILE A 176 7.86 -30.16 38.31
CA ILE A 176 8.36 -31.00 37.21
C ILE A 176 7.30 -31.09 36.10
N CYS A 177 6.02 -31.28 36.44
CA CYS A 177 4.95 -31.33 35.46
C CYS A 177 4.73 -30.02 34.70
N LYS A 178 5.04 -28.85 35.29
CA LYS A 178 4.96 -27.55 34.61
C LYS A 178 6.04 -27.38 33.52
N GLN A 179 7.22 -27.97 33.72
CA GLN A 179 8.36 -27.87 32.80
C GLN A 179 8.31 -28.90 31.66
N VAL A 180 7.63 -30.03 31.88
CA VAL A 180 7.52 -31.11 30.91
C VAL A 180 6.27 -30.93 30.04
N ASP A 181 6.40 -31.05 28.72
CA ASP A 181 5.24 -31.06 27.82
C ASP A 181 4.41 -32.34 27.98
N LEU A 182 3.30 -32.22 28.71
CA LEU A 182 2.34 -33.29 28.97
C LEU A 182 1.15 -33.29 27.98
N SER A 183 1.13 -32.42 26.97
CA SER A 183 0.01 -32.29 26.02
C SER A 183 -0.29 -33.60 25.26
N THR A 184 0.74 -34.41 24.99
CA THR A 184 0.58 -35.70 24.31
C THR A 184 0.33 -36.88 25.26
N ALA A 185 0.26 -36.66 26.58
CA ALA A 185 0.07 -37.75 27.55
C ALA A 185 -1.25 -38.50 27.37
N GLN A 186 -2.29 -37.84 26.83
CA GLN A 186 -3.62 -38.43 26.59
C GLN A 186 -3.87 -38.77 25.11
N SER A 187 -3.05 -38.26 24.20
CA SER A 187 -3.22 -38.45 22.76
C SER A 187 -2.32 -39.58 22.26
N LYS A 188 -2.90 -40.77 22.12
CA LYS A 188 -2.23 -41.95 21.53
C LYS A 188 -1.91 -41.78 20.04
N SER A 189 -2.51 -40.80 19.37
CA SER A 189 -2.46 -40.63 17.91
C SER A 189 -1.42 -39.62 17.41
N THR A 190 -0.81 -38.82 18.29
CA THR A 190 0.06 -37.69 17.89
C THR A 190 1.46 -37.76 18.48
N ASN A 191 1.97 -38.96 18.76
CA ASN A 191 3.35 -39.15 19.21
C ASN A 191 4.31 -38.94 18.03
N LYS A 192 4.73 -37.69 17.79
CA LYS A 192 5.83 -37.32 16.87
C LYS A 192 7.22 -37.57 17.49
N HIS A 193 7.31 -38.31 18.59
CA HIS A 193 8.57 -38.53 19.29
C HIS A 193 9.21 -39.85 18.84
N VAL A 194 10.53 -39.85 18.65
CA VAL A 194 11.32 -41.01 18.19
C VAL A 194 11.28 -42.18 19.19
N LYS A 195 11.01 -41.89 20.47
CA LYS A 195 10.88 -42.88 21.56
C LYS A 195 9.49 -42.76 22.21
N ASP A 196 8.91 -43.86 22.66
CA ASP A 196 7.65 -43.82 23.41
C ASP A 196 7.88 -43.28 24.83
N VAL A 197 7.31 -42.12 25.13
CA VAL A 197 7.41 -41.44 26.44
C VAL A 197 6.06 -41.52 27.20
N SER A 198 5.07 -42.25 26.68
CA SER A 198 3.70 -42.26 27.21
C SER A 198 3.66 -42.72 28.68
N ARG A 199 4.36 -43.81 29.01
CA ARG A 199 4.45 -44.34 30.39
C ARG A 199 5.11 -43.35 31.36
N PHE A 200 6.10 -42.59 30.89
CA PHE A 200 6.76 -41.56 31.70
C PHE A 200 5.81 -40.39 31.99
N LYS A 201 5.08 -39.92 30.97
CA LYS A 201 4.09 -38.85 31.13
C LYS A 201 2.94 -39.27 32.06
N GLU A 202 2.47 -40.52 31.95
CA GLU A 202 1.48 -41.09 32.87
C GLU A 202 1.99 -41.16 34.32
N LEU A 203 3.24 -41.60 34.50
CA LEU A 203 3.87 -41.69 35.81
C LEU A 203 4.04 -40.31 36.47
N LEU A 204 4.44 -39.29 35.71
CA LEU A 204 4.50 -37.91 36.20
C LEU A 204 3.13 -37.39 36.65
N LEU A 205 2.08 -37.67 35.88
CA LEU A 205 0.70 -37.29 36.23
C LEU A 205 0.20 -38.03 37.49
N SER A 206 0.58 -39.30 37.66
CA SER A 206 0.27 -40.07 38.86
C SER A 206 0.95 -39.48 40.10
N LEU A 207 2.24 -39.17 39.99
CA LEU A 207 3.03 -38.60 41.09
C LEU A 207 2.59 -37.17 41.45
N LYS A 208 2.10 -36.40 40.49
CA LYS A 208 1.47 -35.09 40.74
C LYS A 208 0.22 -35.19 41.62
N LYS A 209 -0.57 -36.27 41.48
CA LYS A 209 -1.84 -36.47 42.20
C LYS A 209 -1.67 -37.18 43.54
N ASP A 210 -0.56 -37.88 43.74
CA ASP A 210 -0.32 -38.67 44.94
C ASP A 210 0.26 -37.81 46.08
N GLU A 211 -0.56 -37.54 47.09
CA GLU A 211 -0.18 -36.79 48.29
C GLU A 211 0.88 -37.50 49.16
N LYS A 212 1.06 -38.82 49.00
CA LYS A 212 2.08 -39.60 49.72
C LYS A 212 3.36 -39.79 48.92
N ALA A 213 3.44 -39.23 47.71
CA ALA A 213 4.63 -39.34 46.89
C ALA A 213 5.83 -38.67 47.58
N PRO A 214 7.05 -39.23 47.44
CA PRO A 214 8.25 -38.57 47.94
C PRO A 214 8.39 -37.19 47.28
N GLY A 215 8.53 -36.13 48.07
CA GLY A 215 8.53 -34.74 47.60
C GLY A 215 7.16 -34.06 47.49
N ALA A 216 6.07 -34.73 47.93
CA ALA A 216 4.74 -34.13 48.08
C ALA A 216 4.59 -33.26 49.34
N GLY A 217 5.41 -33.50 50.38
CA GLY A 217 5.32 -32.81 51.67
C GLY A 217 5.88 -31.38 51.74
N GLY A 218 6.33 -30.81 50.62
CA GLY A 218 7.05 -29.52 50.60
C GLY A 218 8.45 -29.62 51.24
N TYR A 219 9.36 -28.75 50.83
CA TYR A 219 10.64 -28.47 51.50
C TYR A 219 10.69 -26.99 51.85
#